data_AF-A0A3D4Z1B4-F1
#
_entry.id   AF-A0A3D4Z1B4-F1
#
_cell.length_a   1.000
_cell.length_b   1.000
_cell.length_c   1.000
_cell.angle_alpha   90.00
_cell.angle_beta   90.00
_cell.angle_gamma   90.00
#
_symmetry.space_group_name_H-M   'P 1'
#
loop_
_entity.id
_entity.type
_entity.pdbx_description
1 polymer ?
#
loop_
_entity_poly.entity_id
_entity_poly.type
_entity_poly.pdbx_seq_one_letter_code
_entity_poly.pdbx_strand_id
1 'polypeptide(L)'
;MKQPFIRQLKEISTLEQTLQPIVLAALLSRLFKEKYDVLLTVVGGAAVQYYTQGEYNTCDLDAVLCGDTKEIIEEIMGSLGFKRTSMYRHFEHSLFDFIVEFPPSPVEIGNRHIEKLAEIKTPEGPV
;
A
#
# COMPACT_ATOMS: atom_id res chain seq x y z
N MET A 1 11.02 -6.94 21.82
CA MET A 1 11.64 -6.97 20.47
C MET A 1 11.40 -5.62 19.83
N LYS A 2 12.45 -4.89 19.40
CA LYS A 2 12.28 -3.64 18.67
C LYS A 2 11.74 -3.99 17.28
N GLN A 3 10.53 -3.57 16.92
CA GLN A 3 10.00 -3.76 15.57
C GLN A 3 10.93 -3.07 14.57
N PRO A 4 11.57 -3.79 13.63
CA PRO A 4 12.63 -3.25 12.78
C PRO A 4 12.18 -2.06 11.91
N PHE A 5 10.88 -1.98 11.61
CA PHE A 5 10.31 -0.99 10.69
C PHE A 5 9.71 0.25 11.38
N ILE A 6 9.64 0.28 12.72
CA ILE A 6 8.97 1.38 13.44
C ILE A 6 9.58 2.75 13.15
N ARG A 7 10.89 2.80 12.88
CA ARG A 7 11.58 4.03 12.51
C ARG A 7 11.12 4.53 11.15
N GLN A 8 11.07 3.64 10.15
CA GLN A 8 10.61 4.00 8.80
C GLN A 8 9.16 4.47 8.84
N LEU A 9 8.26 3.75 9.52
CA LEU A 9 6.86 4.17 9.63
C LEU A 9 6.71 5.56 10.28
N LYS A 10 7.54 5.87 11.30
CA LYS A 10 7.57 7.20 11.90
C LYS A 10 8.05 8.26 10.93
N GLU A 11 9.11 7.99 10.16
CA GLU A 11 9.62 8.90 9.13
C GLU A 11 8.51 9.19 8.11
N ILE A 12 7.80 8.16 7.62
CA ILE A 12 6.67 8.31 6.70
C ILE A 12 5.55 9.15 7.32
N SER A 13 5.19 8.93 8.59
CA SER A 13 4.13 9.67 9.28
C SER A 13 4.41 11.17 9.45
N THR A 14 5.67 11.61 9.25
CA THR A 14 6.04 13.03 9.32
C THR A 14 5.96 13.75 7.97
N LEU A 15 5.71 13.01 6.88
CA LEU A 15 5.54 13.60 5.55
C LEU A 15 4.21 14.34 5.44
N GLU A 16 4.09 15.18 4.41
CA GLU A 16 2.81 15.76 4.01
C GLU A 16 1.77 14.65 3.84
N GLN A 17 0.56 14.85 4.35
CA GLN A 17 -0.50 13.83 4.40
C GLN A 17 -0.80 13.23 3.02
N THR A 18 -0.69 14.04 1.96
CA THR A 18 -0.87 13.64 0.55
C THR A 18 0.21 12.69 0.03
N LEU A 19 1.39 12.68 0.65
CA LEU A 19 2.55 11.84 0.25
C LEU A 19 2.64 10.54 1.05
N GLN A 20 2.07 10.48 2.24
CA GLN A 20 2.16 9.30 3.11
C GLN A 20 1.67 8.00 2.44
N PRO A 21 0.53 7.98 1.70
CA PRO A 21 0.04 6.75 1.07
C PRO A 21 1.00 6.16 0.04
N ILE A 22 1.53 6.99 -0.87
CA ILE A 22 2.40 6.49 -1.95
C ILE A 22 3.76 6.04 -1.42
N VAL A 23 4.29 6.74 -0.41
CA VAL A 23 5.54 6.37 0.24
C VAL A 23 5.37 5.08 1.06
N LEU A 24 4.25 4.91 1.76
CA LEU A 24 3.93 3.65 2.43
C LEU A 24 3.77 2.50 1.41
N ALA A 25 3.12 2.75 0.27
CA ALA A 25 2.97 1.76 -0.80
C ALA A 25 4.33 1.29 -1.33
N ALA A 26 5.32 2.18 -1.43
CA ALA A 26 6.67 1.84 -1.84
C ALA A 26 7.41 0.97 -0.82
N LEU A 27 7.27 1.27 0.46
CA LEU A 27 7.77 0.40 1.52
C LEU A 27 7.12 -0.99 1.43
N LEU A 28 5.79 -1.07 1.28
CA LEU A 28 5.07 -2.34 1.18
C LEU A 28 5.48 -3.11 -0.08
N SER A 29 5.53 -2.46 -1.23
CA SER A 29 5.99 -3.03 -2.51
C SER A 29 7.35 -3.71 -2.35
N ARG A 30 8.31 -3.01 -1.75
CA ARG A 30 9.64 -3.54 -1.47
C ARG A 30 9.58 -4.77 -0.56
N LEU A 31 8.80 -4.73 0.53
CA LEU A 31 8.69 -5.85 1.47
C LEU A 31 8.05 -7.10 0.86
N PHE A 32 6.97 -6.94 0.08
CA PHE A 32 6.34 -8.04 -0.63
C PHE A 32 7.26 -8.64 -1.70
N LYS A 33 7.98 -7.78 -2.43
CA LYS A 33 8.95 -8.22 -3.45
C LYS A 33 10.13 -8.97 -2.85
N GLU A 34 10.77 -8.42 -1.82
CA GLU A 34 11.95 -9.02 -1.19
C GLU A 34 11.66 -10.38 -0.54
N LYS A 35 10.45 -10.55 0.03
CA LYS A 35 10.13 -11.74 0.82
C LYS A 35 9.38 -12.82 0.06
N TYR A 36 8.53 -12.45 -0.90
CA TYR A 36 7.65 -13.40 -1.61
C TYR A 36 7.70 -13.27 -3.14
N ASP A 37 8.52 -12.37 -3.68
CA ASP A 37 8.58 -12.09 -5.12
C ASP A 37 7.24 -11.57 -5.72
N VAL A 38 6.37 -10.98 -4.88
CA VAL A 38 5.06 -10.47 -5.29
C VAL A 38 5.09 -8.96 -5.53
N LEU A 39 4.46 -8.53 -6.62
CA LEU A 39 4.31 -7.11 -6.97
C LEU A 39 3.02 -6.53 -6.36
N LEU A 40 3.16 -5.32 -5.80
CA LEU A 40 2.06 -4.49 -5.32
C LEU A 40 1.74 -3.43 -6.38
N THR A 41 0.46 -3.19 -6.63
CA THR A 41 0.01 -2.15 -7.57
C THR A 41 -0.99 -1.24 -6.87
N VAL A 42 -0.67 0.05 -6.79
CA VAL A 42 -1.59 1.07 -6.27
C VAL A 42 -2.68 1.32 -7.29
N VAL A 43 -3.93 1.29 -6.84
CA VAL A 43 -5.13 1.49 -7.67
C VAL A 43 -6.04 2.55 -7.02
N GLY A 44 -7.22 2.77 -7.61
CA GLY A 44 -8.26 3.59 -6.97
C GLY A 44 -7.87 5.05 -6.78
N GLY A 45 -8.39 5.65 -5.70
CA GLY A 45 -8.22 7.06 -5.39
C GLY A 45 -6.76 7.45 -5.12
N ALA A 46 -5.97 6.56 -4.51
CA ALA A 46 -4.57 6.80 -4.20
C ALA A 46 -3.71 6.97 -5.48
N ALA A 47 -3.99 6.19 -6.53
CA ALA A 47 -3.36 6.36 -7.82
C ALA A 47 -3.72 7.73 -8.45
N VAL A 48 -4.99 8.13 -8.37
CA VAL A 48 -5.44 9.44 -8.89
C VAL A 48 -4.81 10.60 -8.11
N GLN A 49 -4.74 10.51 -6.78
CA GLN A 49 -4.10 11.51 -5.93
C GLN A 49 -2.64 11.75 -6.32
N TYR A 50 -1.89 10.66 -6.60
CA TYR A 50 -0.52 10.77 -7.08
C TYR A 50 -0.43 11.54 -8.41
N TYR A 51 -1.21 11.14 -9.42
CA TYR A 51 -1.16 11.76 -10.75
C TYR A 51 -1.70 13.20 -10.78
N THR A 52 -2.54 13.57 -9.82
CA THR A 52 -3.09 14.93 -9.67
C THR A 52 -2.29 15.79 -8.70
N GLN A 53 -1.18 15.29 -8.15
CA GLN A 53 -0.33 16.02 -7.20
C GLN A 53 -1.12 16.59 -6.00
N GLY A 54 -2.13 15.84 -5.53
CA GLY A 54 -2.97 16.24 -4.39
C GLY A 54 -4.14 17.19 -4.73
N GLU A 55 -4.39 17.52 -6.00
CA GLU A 55 -5.63 18.22 -6.39
C GLU A 55 -6.87 17.34 -6.17
N TYR A 56 -6.70 16.01 -6.26
CA TYR A 56 -7.64 15.02 -5.76
C TYR A 56 -7.04 14.36 -4.52
N ASN A 57 -7.80 14.25 -3.43
CA ASN A 57 -7.37 13.60 -2.20
C ASN A 57 -8.32 12.47 -1.80
N THR A 58 -7.75 11.38 -1.29
CA THR A 58 -8.49 10.24 -0.73
C THR A 58 -8.01 9.92 0.69
N CYS A 59 -8.81 9.16 1.44
CA CYS A 59 -8.53 8.75 2.81
C CYS A 59 -8.17 7.25 2.92
N ASP A 60 -7.84 6.62 1.80
CA ASP A 60 -7.47 5.21 1.68
C ASP A 60 -6.23 5.01 0.80
N LEU A 61 -5.58 3.88 0.99
CA LEU A 61 -4.55 3.33 0.11
C LEU A 61 -5.05 1.98 -0.40
N ASP A 62 -5.56 1.96 -1.64
CA ASP A 62 -5.93 0.73 -2.32
C ASP A 62 -4.73 0.11 -3.05
N ALA A 63 -4.42 -1.13 -2.73
CA ALA A 63 -3.31 -1.86 -3.35
C ALA A 63 -3.69 -3.30 -3.72
N VAL A 64 -3.48 -3.68 -4.97
CA VAL A 64 -3.67 -5.06 -5.44
C VAL A 64 -2.33 -5.80 -5.40
N LEU A 65 -2.35 -7.04 -4.91
CA LEU A 65 -1.23 -7.99 -5.01
C LEU A 65 -1.63 -9.14 -5.93
N CYS A 66 -0.76 -9.54 -6.85
CA CYS A 66 -1.05 -10.62 -7.79
C CYS A 66 -1.06 -12.00 -7.10
N GLY A 67 -2.09 -12.81 -7.36
CA GLY A 67 -2.21 -14.20 -6.87
C GLY A 67 -3.01 -14.34 -5.56
N ASP A 68 -2.91 -15.51 -4.91
CA ASP A 68 -3.49 -15.75 -3.58
C ASP A 68 -2.53 -15.25 -2.49
N THR A 69 -2.85 -14.09 -1.92
CA THR A 69 -1.92 -13.31 -1.10
C THR A 69 -2.41 -13.05 0.32
N LYS A 70 -3.51 -13.70 0.73
CA LYS A 70 -4.14 -13.42 2.03
C LYS A 70 -3.18 -13.63 3.21
N GLU A 71 -2.43 -14.73 3.21
CA GLU A 71 -1.52 -15.07 4.30
C GLU A 71 -0.31 -14.13 4.36
N ILE A 72 0.27 -13.81 3.19
CA ILE A 72 1.45 -12.92 3.12
C ILE A 72 1.09 -11.49 3.49
N ILE A 73 -0.13 -11.02 3.17
CA ILE A 73 -0.64 -9.71 3.59
C ILE A 73 -0.68 -9.66 5.12
N GLU A 74 -1.31 -10.65 5.77
CA GLU A 74 -1.39 -10.71 7.24
C GLU A 74 0.00 -10.67 7.89
N GLU A 75 0.93 -11.45 7.35
CA GLU A 75 2.28 -11.54 7.89
C GLU A 75 3.04 -10.21 7.77
N ILE A 76 3.05 -9.59 6.58
CA ILE A 76 3.72 -8.31 6.36
C ILE A 76 3.07 -7.19 7.20
N MET A 77 1.75 -7.03 7.10
CA MET A 77 1.03 -5.96 7.81
C MET A 77 1.16 -6.13 9.33
N GLY A 78 1.02 -7.35 9.85
CA GLY A 78 1.21 -7.64 11.26
C GLY A 78 2.64 -7.36 11.74
N SER A 79 3.66 -7.65 10.92
CA SER A 79 5.06 -7.35 11.25
C SER A 79 5.36 -5.85 11.35
N LEU A 80 4.58 -5.04 10.62
CA LEU A 80 4.62 -3.58 10.63
C LEU A 80 3.79 -2.97 11.77
N GLY A 81 3.01 -3.78 12.51
CA GLY A 81 2.15 -3.31 13.58
C GLY A 81 0.78 -2.80 13.12
N PHE A 82 0.43 -2.98 11.84
CA PHE A 82 -0.92 -2.73 11.37
C PHE A 82 -1.87 -3.76 11.96
N LYS A 83 -3.10 -3.32 12.20
CA LYS A 83 -4.19 -4.16 12.70
C LYS A 83 -5.26 -4.27 11.65
N ARG A 84 -5.72 -5.49 11.42
CA ARG A 84 -6.91 -5.72 10.60
C ARG A 84 -8.13 -5.19 11.35
N THR A 85 -8.97 -4.40 10.69
CA THR A 85 -10.25 -3.97 11.26
C THR A 85 -11.27 -5.11 11.21
N SER A 86 -12.49 -4.89 11.70
CA SER A 86 -13.57 -5.90 11.62
C SER A 86 -13.99 -6.22 10.18
N MET A 87 -13.61 -5.39 9.19
CA MET A 87 -13.84 -5.64 7.77
C MET A 87 -12.65 -6.38 7.14
N TYR A 88 -12.96 -7.35 6.27
CA TYR A 88 -12.05 -8.44 5.87
C TYR A 88 -10.82 -8.01 5.03
N ARG A 89 -10.60 -6.71 4.76
CA ARG A 89 -9.49 -6.24 3.90
C ARG A 89 -8.84 -4.92 4.34
N HIS A 90 -9.26 -4.36 5.47
CA HIS A 90 -8.83 -3.03 5.89
C HIS A 90 -7.80 -3.15 7.01
N PHE A 91 -6.72 -2.39 6.89
CA PHE A 91 -5.66 -2.32 7.87
C PHE A 91 -5.47 -0.90 8.37
N GLU A 92 -5.42 -0.75 9.68
CA GLU A 92 -5.19 0.52 10.36
C GLU A 92 -3.87 0.49 11.14
N HIS A 93 -3.25 1.66 11.28
CA HIS A 93 -2.10 1.85 12.16
C HIS A 93 -2.20 3.24 12.79
N SER A 94 -1.89 3.35 14.08
CA SER A 94 -2.03 4.59 14.86
C SER A 94 -1.10 5.75 14.44
N LEU A 95 -0.35 5.59 13.35
CA LEU A 95 0.56 6.62 12.82
C LEU A 95 -0.02 7.29 11.57
N PHE A 96 -1.12 6.76 11.04
CA PHE A 96 -1.69 7.19 9.77
C PHE A 96 -3.18 7.44 9.95
N ASP A 97 -3.68 8.51 9.32
CA ASP A 97 -5.10 8.89 9.34
C ASP A 97 -5.86 8.32 8.11
N PHE A 98 -5.34 7.25 7.51
CA PHE A 98 -5.93 6.58 6.35
C PHE A 98 -5.91 5.05 6.53
N ILE A 99 -6.78 4.38 5.79
CA ILE A 99 -6.89 2.91 5.79
C ILE A 99 -6.09 2.33 4.63
N VAL A 100 -5.40 1.21 4.86
CA VAL A 100 -4.80 0.42 3.77
C VAL A 100 -5.73 -0.72 3.42
N GLU A 101 -6.09 -0.83 2.15
CA GLU A 101 -7.00 -1.86 1.64
C GLU A 101 -6.33 -2.72 0.58
N PHE A 102 -6.60 -4.03 0.64
CA PHE A 102 -6.14 -5.00 -0.35
C PHE A 102 -7.33 -5.60 -1.13
N PRO A 103 -7.83 -4.91 -2.17
CA PRO A 103 -8.80 -5.47 -3.09
C PRO A 103 -8.28 -6.74 -3.79
N PRO A 104 -9.17 -7.59 -4.32
CA PRO A 104 -8.78 -8.86 -4.92
C PRO A 104 -8.06 -8.63 -6.27
N SER A 105 -7.11 -9.48 -6.59
CA SER A 105 -6.50 -9.58 -7.92
C SER A 105 -7.47 -10.22 -8.92
N PRO A 106 -7.36 -9.93 -10.24
CA PRO A 106 -6.40 -9.02 -10.87
C PRO A 106 -6.85 -7.55 -10.86
N VAL A 107 -5.98 -6.65 -11.34
CA VAL A 107 -6.34 -5.25 -11.58
C VAL A 107 -7.31 -5.17 -12.76
N GLU A 108 -8.48 -4.57 -12.54
CA GLU A 108 -9.56 -4.49 -13.52
C GLU A 108 -10.15 -3.07 -13.62
N ILE A 109 -10.60 -2.70 -14.82
CA ILE A 109 -11.42 -1.51 -15.07
C ILE A 109 -12.70 -1.96 -15.77
N GLY A 110 -13.81 -1.98 -15.01
CA GLY A 110 -15.04 -2.63 -15.46
C GLY A 110 -14.80 -4.11 -15.67
N ASN A 111 -15.02 -4.61 -16.90
CA ASN A 111 -14.84 -6.03 -17.24
C ASN A 111 -13.52 -6.31 -17.97
N ARG A 112 -12.52 -5.42 -17.85
CA ARG A 112 -11.24 -5.53 -18.56
C ARG A 112 -10.09 -5.68 -17.58
N HIS A 113 -9.31 -6.74 -17.76
CA HIS A 113 -8.02 -6.91 -17.09
C HIS A 113 -7.00 -5.91 -17.64
N ILE A 114 -6.17 -5.38 -16.74
CA ILE A 114 -5.09 -4.46 -17.09
C ILE A 114 -3.77 -5.22 -17.15
N GLU A 115 -3.18 -5.30 -18.33
CA GLU A 115 -1.90 -6.01 -18.55
C GLU A 115 -0.69 -5.09 -18.40
N LYS A 116 -0.86 -3.79 -18.62
CA LYS A 116 0.23 -2.81 -18.56
C LYS A 116 0.06 -1.92 -17.34
N LEU A 117 1.03 -2.01 -16.44
CA LEU A 117 1.13 -1.20 -15.24
C LEU A 117 2.22 -0.14 -15.41
N ALA A 118 2.04 1.01 -14.77
CA ALA A 118 3.08 2.03 -14.66
C ALA A 118 3.97 1.69 -13.45
N GLU A 119 5.28 1.92 -13.57
CA GLU A 119 6.22 1.84 -12.45
C GLU A 119 6.62 3.26 -12.05
N ILE A 120 6.45 3.57 -10.78
CA ILE A 120 6.77 4.84 -10.15
C ILE A 120 7.97 4.64 -9.23
N LYS A 121 9.02 5.44 -9.43
CA LYS A 121 10.20 5.42 -8.55
C LYS A 121 9.98 6.32 -7.35
N THR A 122 10.04 5.77 -6.15
CA THR A 122 10.07 6.56 -4.89
C THR A 122 11.41 6.35 -4.16
N PRO A 123 11.75 7.20 -3.17
CA PRO A 123 12.94 7.01 -2.34
C PRO A 123 12.99 5.66 -1.60
N GLU A 124 11.84 5.06 -1.31
CA GLU A 124 11.68 3.81 -0.57
C GLU A 124 11.67 2.56 -1.47
N GLY A 125 11.57 2.76 -2.79
CA GLY A 125 11.55 1.71 -3.80
C GLY A 125 10.59 2.03 -4.95
N PRO A 126 10.53 1.15 -5.97
CA PRO A 126 9.51 1.26 -7.01
C PRO A 126 8.13 0.79 -6.49
N VAL A 127 7.08 1.43 -7.00
CA VAL A 127 5.66 1.03 -6.90
C VAL A 127 5.09 0.85 -8.28
#